data_AF-A0A951RA39-F1
#
_entry.id   AF-A0A951RA39-F1
#
_cell.length_a   1.000
_cell.length_b   1.000
_cell.length_c   1.000
_cell.angle_alpha   90.00
_cell.angle_beta   90.00
_cell.angle_gamma   90.00
#
_symmetry.space_group_name_H-M   'P 1'
#
loop_
_entity.id
_entity.type
_entity.pdbx_description
1 polymer ?
#
loop_
_entity_poly.entity_id
_entity_poly.type
_entity_poly.pdbx_seq_one_letter_code
_entity_poly.pdbx_strand_id
1 'polypeptide(L)'
;MSLELSEKLCRDNIRYLNLLSKQYPTISQAANEIINLESILNLPKGTEHFLSDIHGESEPFVHVLRNGSGVVKRKIEELFGDSIMESEKKTLATLVYYPEQKLEIVLKEEENIDDWYKVTLHRIVELCRYASTKYTKDKVRKYLPKDFAYIIEELLNTDCNIDHKKKYYQQIINTIIDTDRSKEFITAISKLIQRLVIDRLHIIGDIYDRGPRPDIIIDTLMDYHSVDIQWGNHDILWMGAAAGQKVCIANALRISARYANLDIVEDIYGINILPLATFALNIYKDDPCEAFLPKISEGEYNKSEISLIAKMHKAISIIQFKLEHEIIKRRPE
;
A
#
# COMPACT_ATOMS: atom_id res chain seq x y z
N MET A 1 12.83 -5.65 37.64
CA MET A 1 13.76 -6.78 37.47
C MET A 1 15.17 -6.19 37.47
N SER A 2 15.89 -6.30 38.58
CA SER A 2 17.28 -5.83 38.66
C SER A 2 18.14 -6.73 37.76
N LEU A 3 18.55 -6.21 36.61
CA LEU A 3 19.55 -6.84 35.76
C LEU A 3 20.91 -6.76 36.47
N GLU A 4 21.20 -7.71 37.35
CA GLU A 4 22.60 -7.99 37.69
C GLU A 4 23.26 -8.56 36.43
N LEU A 5 23.96 -7.69 35.69
CA LEU A 5 24.87 -8.10 34.63
C LEU A 5 25.97 -8.96 35.27
N SER A 6 25.82 -10.29 35.19
CA SER A 6 26.87 -11.20 35.66
C SER A 6 28.15 -10.96 34.85
N GLU A 7 29.32 -11.02 35.51
CA GLU A 7 30.63 -10.94 34.83
C GLU A 7 30.75 -11.94 33.67
N LYS A 8 30.08 -13.09 33.79
CA LYS A 8 30.01 -14.11 32.74
C LYS A 8 29.33 -13.58 31.47
N LEU A 9 28.17 -12.93 31.61
CA LEU A 9 27.44 -12.35 30.47
C LEU A 9 28.25 -11.25 29.78
N CYS A 10 28.96 -10.42 30.57
CA CYS A 10 29.86 -9.41 30.02
C CYS A 10 31.00 -10.05 29.23
N ARG A 11 31.67 -11.06 29.80
CA ARG A 11 32.76 -11.80 29.12
C ARG A 11 32.31 -12.45 27.82
N ASP A 12 31.17 -13.13 27.83
CA ASP A 12 30.63 -13.83 26.66
C ASP A 12 30.27 -12.85 25.52
N ASN A 13 30.00 -11.57 25.85
CA ASN A 13 29.59 -10.54 24.90
C ASN A 13 30.62 -9.41 24.70
N ILE A 14 31.88 -9.55 25.15
CA ILE A 14 32.91 -8.48 25.05
C ILE A 14 33.01 -7.89 23.65
N ARG A 15 32.98 -8.73 22.61
CA ARG A 15 33.06 -8.25 21.21
C ARG A 15 31.90 -7.33 20.85
N TYR A 16 30.69 -7.67 21.30
CA TYR A 16 29.49 -6.86 21.08
C TYR A 16 29.51 -5.57 21.90
N LEU A 17 29.89 -5.64 23.18
CA LEU A 17 30.05 -4.47 24.05
C LEU A 17 31.11 -3.49 23.53
N ASN A 18 32.22 -3.99 22.99
CA ASN A 18 33.24 -3.16 22.34
C ASN A 18 32.69 -2.43 21.10
N LEU A 19 31.82 -3.07 20.31
CA LEU A 19 31.14 -2.40 19.19
C LEU A 19 30.17 -1.32 19.68
N LEU A 20 29.37 -1.62 20.70
CA LEU A 20 28.47 -0.65 21.31
C LEU A 20 29.22 0.55 21.92
N SER A 21 30.39 0.33 22.53
CA SER A 21 31.20 1.43 23.08
C SER A 21 31.66 2.43 22.03
N LYS A 22 31.73 2.04 20.74
CA LYS A 22 32.01 2.98 19.64
C LYS A 22 30.82 3.88 19.32
N GLN A 23 29.60 3.38 19.49
CA GLN A 23 28.35 4.13 19.25
C GLN A 23 27.93 4.95 20.49
N TYR A 24 28.16 4.40 21.69
CA TYR A 24 27.87 5.04 22.98
C TYR A 24 29.12 5.11 23.87
N PRO A 25 30.09 6.00 23.56
CA PRO A 25 31.34 6.13 24.31
C PRO A 25 31.22 6.45 25.81
N THR A 26 30.09 7.02 26.23
CA THR A 26 29.90 7.49 27.61
C THR A 26 28.70 6.82 28.28
N ILE A 27 28.76 6.70 29.61
CA ILE A 27 27.64 6.19 30.43
C ILE A 27 26.39 7.03 30.16
N SER A 28 26.51 8.36 30.07
CA SER A 28 25.38 9.25 29.79
C SER A 28 24.74 8.99 28.43
N GLN A 29 25.52 8.76 27.37
CA GLN A 29 24.97 8.44 26.04
C GLN A 29 24.27 7.08 26.03
N ALA A 30 24.87 6.06 26.65
CA ALA A 30 24.25 4.74 26.75
C ALA A 30 22.95 4.80 27.58
N ALA A 31 22.96 5.51 28.71
CA ALA A 31 21.78 5.70 29.56
C ALA A 31 20.67 6.46 28.83
N ASN A 32 21.01 7.54 28.11
CA ASN A 32 20.04 8.28 27.31
C ASN A 32 19.40 7.41 26.23
N GLU A 33 20.19 6.59 25.53
CA GLU A 33 19.64 5.70 24.51
C GLU A 33 18.76 4.60 25.13
N ILE A 34 19.16 4.03 26.27
CA ILE A 34 18.32 3.07 27.01
C ILE A 34 16.99 3.71 27.39
N ILE A 35 17.00 4.92 27.96
CA ILE A 35 15.78 5.65 28.32
C ILE A 35 14.90 5.88 27.07
N ASN A 36 15.50 6.29 25.96
CA ASN A 36 14.80 6.50 24.70
C ASN A 36 14.14 5.20 24.20
N LEU A 37 14.90 4.11 24.09
CA LEU A 37 14.41 2.81 23.61
C LEU A 37 13.35 2.21 24.54
N GLU A 38 13.54 2.26 25.86
CA GLU A 38 12.54 1.85 26.86
C GLU A 38 11.26 2.67 26.72
N SER A 39 11.35 3.98 26.50
CA SER A 39 10.16 4.83 26.29
C SER A 39 9.40 4.44 25.02
N ILE A 40 10.11 4.06 23.95
CA ILE A 40 9.52 3.61 22.69
C ILE A 40 8.88 2.22 22.86
N LEU A 41 9.52 1.31 23.59
CA LEU A 41 8.99 -0.04 23.85
C LEU A 41 7.71 -0.03 24.69
N ASN A 42 7.50 1.02 25.48
CA ASN A 42 6.27 1.22 26.24
C ASN A 42 5.11 1.81 25.41
N LEU A 43 5.34 2.19 24.15
CA LEU A 43 4.25 2.58 23.26
C LEU A 43 3.48 1.35 22.76
N PRO A 44 2.17 1.49 22.48
CA PRO A 44 1.40 0.42 21.83
C PRO A 44 2.05 -0.02 20.52
N LYS A 45 2.01 -1.33 20.24
CA LYS A 45 2.52 -1.86 18.97
C LYS A 45 1.81 -1.18 17.79
N GLY A 46 2.59 -0.82 16.78
CA GLY A 46 2.09 -0.38 15.48
C GLY A 46 1.15 -1.41 14.84
N THR A 47 0.26 -0.92 13.98
CA THR A 47 -0.67 -1.79 13.25
C THR A 47 0.07 -2.48 12.12
N GLU A 48 0.09 -3.80 12.14
CA GLU A 48 0.67 -4.61 11.06
C GLU A 48 -0.42 -5.20 10.21
N HIS A 49 -0.30 -5.03 8.90
CA HIS A 49 -1.34 -5.37 7.96
C HIS A 49 -0.85 -6.42 6.97
N PHE A 50 -1.50 -7.57 6.96
CA PHE A 50 -1.18 -8.70 6.08
C PHE A 50 -2.17 -8.75 4.92
N LEU A 51 -1.66 -8.82 3.70
CA LEU A 51 -2.44 -8.98 2.48
C LEU A 51 -1.92 -10.18 1.70
N SER A 52 -2.81 -11.07 1.31
CA SER A 52 -2.56 -12.16 0.35
C SER A 52 -3.50 -12.01 -0.84
N ASP A 53 -3.27 -12.81 -1.87
CA ASP A 53 -4.20 -12.98 -2.98
C ASP A 53 -4.53 -11.67 -3.73
N ILE A 54 -3.52 -10.84 -3.96
CA ILE A 54 -3.70 -9.58 -4.69
C ILE A 54 -3.99 -9.86 -6.17
N HIS A 55 -3.23 -10.79 -6.76
CA HIS A 55 -3.44 -11.31 -8.12
C HIS A 55 -3.59 -10.24 -9.19
N GLY A 56 -2.98 -9.06 -9.09
CA GLY A 56 -3.09 -7.97 -10.07
C GLY A 56 -4.34 -7.08 -9.94
N GLU A 57 -5.17 -7.30 -8.92
CA GLU A 57 -6.39 -6.51 -8.65
C GLU A 57 -6.05 -5.21 -7.92
N SER A 58 -5.66 -4.18 -8.69
CA SER A 58 -5.16 -2.92 -8.13
C SER A 58 -6.22 -2.11 -7.37
N GLU A 59 -7.47 -2.09 -7.85
CA GLU A 59 -8.53 -1.28 -7.23
C GLU A 59 -8.87 -1.76 -5.80
N PRO A 60 -9.19 -3.05 -5.57
CA PRO A 60 -9.37 -3.58 -4.22
C PRO A 60 -8.13 -3.36 -3.35
N PHE A 61 -6.93 -3.59 -3.89
CA PHE A 61 -5.68 -3.40 -3.17
C PHE A 61 -5.53 -1.97 -2.65
N VAL A 62 -5.66 -0.96 -3.53
CA VAL A 62 -5.56 0.45 -3.16
C VAL A 62 -6.67 0.84 -2.18
N HIS A 63 -7.89 0.32 -2.36
CA HIS A 63 -8.99 0.56 -1.43
C HIS A 63 -8.67 0.07 -0.01
N VAL A 64 -8.11 -1.14 0.11
CA VAL A 64 -7.74 -1.74 1.39
C VAL A 64 -6.64 -0.95 2.10
N LEU A 65 -5.65 -0.44 1.35
CA LEU A 65 -4.64 0.45 1.92
C LEU A 65 -5.24 1.76 2.43
N ARG A 66 -6.14 2.38 1.65
CA ARG A 66 -6.81 3.65 2.02
C ARG A 66 -7.70 3.51 3.25
N ASN A 67 -8.41 2.38 3.37
CA ASN A 67 -9.32 2.15 4.50
C ASN A 67 -8.62 1.56 5.75
N GLY A 68 -7.37 1.12 5.59
CA GLY A 68 -6.58 0.50 6.66
C GLY A 68 -7.17 -0.82 7.14
N SER A 69 -7.80 -1.60 6.26
CA SER A 69 -8.68 -2.73 6.60
C SER A 69 -9.72 -2.42 7.67
N GLY A 70 -10.36 -1.26 7.54
CA GLY A 70 -11.40 -0.79 8.47
C GLY A 70 -10.87 -0.19 9.78
N VAL A 71 -9.55 -0.11 9.97
CA VAL A 71 -8.96 0.53 11.17
C VAL A 71 -9.30 2.02 11.23
N VAL A 72 -9.40 2.71 10.09
CA VAL A 72 -9.86 4.12 10.06
C VAL A 72 -11.27 4.22 10.64
N LYS A 73 -12.21 3.38 10.16
CA LYS A 73 -13.59 3.37 10.65
C LYS A 73 -13.64 3.07 12.14
N ARG A 74 -12.86 2.09 12.60
CA ARG A 74 -12.76 1.76 14.03
C ARG A 74 -12.26 2.95 14.86
N LYS A 75 -11.24 3.68 14.39
CA LYS A 75 -10.74 4.88 15.08
C LYS A 75 -11.75 6.02 15.12
N ILE A 76 -12.52 6.21 14.05
CA ILE A 76 -13.63 7.18 14.03
C ILE A 76 -14.68 6.78 15.09
N GLU A 77 -15.01 5.50 15.18
CA GLU A 77 -15.95 5.00 16.19
C GLU A 77 -15.43 5.18 17.62
N GLU A 78 -14.18 4.82 17.89
CA GLU A 78 -13.53 4.97 19.20
C GLU A 78 -13.45 6.44 19.64
N LEU A 79 -13.21 7.36 18.70
CA LEU A 79 -13.02 8.78 18.99
C LEU A 79 -14.36 9.51 19.18
N PHE A 80 -15.30 9.30 18.25
CA PHE A 80 -16.53 10.07 18.23
C PHE A 80 -17.72 9.34 18.88
N GLY A 81 -17.76 8.01 18.89
CA GLY A 81 -18.87 7.25 19.50
C GLY A 81 -20.24 7.83 19.15
N ASP A 82 -21.06 8.14 20.16
CA ASP A 82 -22.39 8.73 19.97
C ASP A 82 -22.41 10.27 19.80
N SER A 83 -21.24 10.93 19.73
CA SER A 83 -21.15 12.40 19.61
C SER A 83 -21.54 12.95 18.23
N ILE A 84 -21.51 12.10 17.19
CA ILE A 84 -21.89 12.46 15.81
C ILE A 84 -22.71 11.31 15.20
N MET A 85 -23.52 11.63 14.18
CA MET A 85 -24.37 10.64 13.53
C MET A 85 -23.56 9.61 12.71
N GLU A 86 -24.11 8.42 12.52
CA GLU A 86 -23.47 7.36 11.70
C GLU A 86 -23.23 7.81 10.24
N SER A 87 -24.10 8.67 9.70
CA SER A 87 -23.92 9.29 8.37
C SER A 87 -22.68 10.19 8.32
N GLU A 88 -22.42 10.95 9.39
CA GLU A 88 -21.25 11.81 9.51
C GLU A 88 -19.97 11.00 9.66
N LYS A 89 -20.00 9.90 10.44
CA LYS A 89 -18.87 8.96 10.54
C LYS A 89 -18.51 8.35 9.18
N LYS A 90 -19.52 7.91 8.42
CA LYS A 90 -19.32 7.38 7.06
C LYS A 90 -18.75 8.43 6.11
N THR A 91 -19.22 9.67 6.22
CA THR A 91 -18.72 10.79 5.43
C THR A 91 -17.26 11.09 5.74
N LEU A 92 -16.90 11.14 7.02
CA LEU A 92 -15.51 11.33 7.47
C LEU A 92 -14.62 10.18 7.03
N ALA A 93 -15.08 8.92 7.14
CA ALA A 93 -14.34 7.76 6.66
C ALA A 93 -14.09 7.85 5.14
N THR A 94 -15.11 8.20 4.36
CA THR A 94 -15.00 8.36 2.90
C THR A 94 -14.03 9.48 2.53
N LEU A 95 -14.05 10.59 3.28
CA LEU A 95 -13.12 11.70 3.11
C LEU A 95 -11.68 11.30 3.40
N VAL A 96 -11.45 10.44 4.41
CA VAL A 96 -10.11 9.89 4.66
C VAL A 96 -9.70 8.95 3.54
N TYR A 97 -10.60 8.11 3.01
CA TYR A 97 -10.27 7.13 1.97
C TYR A 97 -9.97 7.78 0.62
N TYR A 98 -10.79 8.74 0.22
CA TYR A 98 -10.81 9.34 -1.11
C TYR A 98 -10.95 10.87 -0.98
N PRO A 99 -9.94 11.57 -0.40
CA PRO A 99 -10.09 12.98 -0.05
C PRO A 99 -10.35 13.84 -1.28
N GLU A 100 -9.60 13.65 -2.37
CA GLU A 100 -9.76 14.45 -3.58
C GLU A 100 -11.14 14.25 -4.21
N GLN A 101 -11.58 12.98 -4.40
CA GLN A 101 -12.88 12.68 -4.99
C GLN A 101 -14.03 13.18 -4.11
N LYS A 102 -13.92 12.99 -2.78
CA LYS A 102 -14.99 13.40 -1.87
C LYS A 102 -15.09 14.92 -1.79
N LEU A 103 -13.97 15.65 -1.79
CA LEU A 103 -13.95 17.11 -1.81
C LEU A 103 -14.60 17.67 -3.09
N GLU A 104 -14.36 17.05 -4.26
CA GLU A 104 -15.01 17.46 -5.51
C GLU A 104 -16.54 17.34 -5.49
N ILE A 105 -17.06 16.31 -4.80
CA ILE A 105 -18.50 16.13 -4.61
C ILE A 105 -19.04 17.20 -3.66
N VAL A 106 -18.39 17.37 -2.50
CA VAL A 106 -18.81 18.35 -1.48
C VAL A 106 -18.83 19.77 -2.04
N LEU A 107 -17.81 20.16 -2.82
CA LEU A 107 -17.73 21.49 -3.45
C LEU A 107 -18.89 21.78 -4.42
N LYS A 108 -19.60 20.76 -4.91
CA LYS A 108 -20.76 20.92 -5.80
C LYS A 108 -22.09 20.91 -5.06
N GLU A 109 -22.15 20.23 -3.91
CA GLU A 109 -23.40 19.97 -3.18
C GLU A 109 -23.60 20.90 -1.99
N GLU A 110 -22.52 21.40 -1.37
CA GLU A 110 -22.58 22.16 -0.13
C GLU A 110 -22.83 23.65 -0.38
N GLU A 111 -23.86 24.20 0.28
CA GLU A 111 -24.21 25.62 0.16
C GLU A 111 -23.27 26.53 0.96
N ASN A 112 -22.81 26.06 2.13
CA ASN A 112 -21.90 26.80 3.01
C ASN A 112 -20.60 26.05 3.24
N ILE A 113 -19.71 26.14 2.26
CA ILE A 113 -18.44 25.41 2.26
C ILE A 113 -17.51 25.81 3.42
N ASP A 114 -17.54 27.06 3.87
CA ASP A 114 -16.68 27.54 4.95
C ASP A 114 -17.03 26.91 6.29
N ASP A 115 -18.33 26.78 6.59
CA ASP A 115 -18.78 26.10 7.81
C ASP A 115 -18.48 24.60 7.75
N TRP A 116 -18.69 23.99 6.59
CA TRP A 116 -18.30 22.60 6.35
C TRP A 116 -16.79 22.39 6.55
N TYR A 117 -15.95 23.31 6.06
CA TYR A 117 -14.50 23.26 6.27
C TYR A 117 -14.14 23.39 7.74
N LYS A 118 -14.75 24.32 8.50
CA LYS A 118 -14.49 24.45 9.94
C LYS A 118 -14.74 23.13 10.66
N VAL A 119 -15.92 22.56 10.49
CA VAL A 119 -16.31 21.30 11.15
C VAL A 119 -15.40 20.15 10.72
N THR A 120 -15.12 20.04 9.42
CA THR A 120 -14.31 18.95 8.86
C THR A 120 -12.86 19.04 9.29
N LEU A 121 -12.25 20.23 9.25
CA LEU A 121 -10.87 20.46 9.68
C LEU A 121 -10.69 20.13 11.16
N HIS A 122 -11.64 20.52 12.01
CA HIS A 122 -11.64 20.10 13.41
C HIS A 122 -11.64 18.56 13.52
N ARG A 123 -12.65 17.89 12.96
CA ARG A 123 -12.82 16.43 13.07
C ARG A 123 -11.62 15.65 12.54
N ILE A 124 -11.07 16.04 11.38
CA ILE A 124 -9.96 15.32 10.76
C ILE A 124 -8.64 15.51 11.51
N VAL A 125 -8.40 16.68 12.10
CA VAL A 125 -7.24 16.91 12.98
C VAL A 125 -7.36 16.08 14.25
N GLU A 126 -8.56 16.01 14.86
CA GLU A 126 -8.77 15.16 16.04
C GLU A 126 -8.54 13.68 15.73
N LEU A 127 -9.04 13.21 14.59
CA LEU A 127 -8.80 11.85 14.12
C LEU A 127 -7.30 11.58 13.88
N CYS A 128 -6.58 12.53 13.26
CA CYS A 128 -5.14 12.41 13.05
C CYS A 128 -4.38 12.38 14.38
N ARG A 129 -4.74 13.23 15.33
CA ARG A 129 -4.18 13.24 16.68
C ARG A 129 -4.39 11.89 17.36
N TYR A 130 -5.60 11.34 17.29
CA TYR A 130 -5.92 10.02 17.83
C TYR A 130 -5.20 8.86 17.10
N ALA A 131 -4.98 8.98 15.79
CA ALA A 131 -4.19 8.01 15.03
C ALA A 131 -2.70 8.05 15.40
N SER A 132 -2.19 9.23 15.79
CA SER A 132 -0.78 9.47 16.09
C SER A 132 -0.33 9.05 17.50
N THR A 133 -1.25 8.83 18.44
CA THR A 133 -0.93 8.58 19.88
C THR A 133 -0.05 7.36 20.14
N LYS A 134 -0.06 6.36 19.25
CA LYS A 134 0.79 5.17 19.33
C LYS A 134 2.23 5.39 18.84
N TYR A 135 2.59 6.60 18.43
CA TYR A 135 3.88 6.90 17.82
C TYR A 135 4.61 8.04 18.53
N THR A 136 5.93 8.01 18.46
CA THR A 136 6.75 9.15 18.89
C THR A 136 6.55 10.34 17.96
N LYS A 137 6.80 11.54 18.50
CA LYS A 137 6.76 12.79 17.71
C LYS A 137 7.70 12.73 16.51
N ASP A 138 8.90 12.19 16.69
CA ASP A 138 9.87 12.06 15.60
C ASP A 138 9.39 11.12 14.49
N LYS A 139 8.69 10.03 14.85
CA LYS A 139 8.11 9.11 13.85
C LYS A 139 7.00 9.79 13.07
N VAL A 140 6.10 10.52 13.74
CA VAL A 140 5.04 11.30 13.07
C VAL A 140 5.64 12.38 12.17
N ARG A 141 6.66 13.11 12.65
CA ARG A 141 7.33 14.19 11.91
C ARG A 141 7.91 13.71 10.57
N LYS A 142 8.47 12.50 10.51
CA LYS A 142 8.99 11.89 9.27
C LYS A 142 7.91 11.66 8.21
N TYR A 143 6.63 11.61 8.60
CA TYR A 143 5.50 11.36 7.72
C TYR A 143 4.71 12.61 7.36
N LEU A 144 5.04 13.75 7.98
CA LEU A 144 4.35 15.00 7.73
C LEU A 144 4.57 15.48 6.28
N PRO A 145 3.51 15.97 5.63
CA PRO A 145 3.61 16.59 4.31
C PRO A 145 4.44 17.87 4.39
N LYS A 146 5.39 18.08 3.47
CA LYS A 146 6.35 19.20 3.51
C LYS A 146 5.67 20.56 3.62
N ASP A 147 4.61 20.78 2.85
CA ASP A 147 3.92 22.08 2.75
C ASP A 147 3.16 22.46 4.03
N PHE A 148 2.72 21.48 4.81
CA PHE A 148 1.90 21.70 6.01
C PHE A 148 2.54 21.14 7.28
N ALA A 149 3.81 20.73 7.25
CA ALA A 149 4.45 20.01 8.35
C ALA A 149 4.36 20.79 9.67
N TYR A 150 4.77 22.06 9.66
CA TYR A 150 4.70 22.92 10.84
C TYR A 150 3.27 23.07 11.37
N ILE A 151 2.31 23.35 10.49
CA ILE A 151 0.92 23.61 10.86
C ILE A 151 0.27 22.35 11.45
N ILE A 152 0.46 21.19 10.82
CA ILE A 152 -0.06 19.93 11.33
C ILE A 152 0.60 19.60 12.67
N GLU A 153 1.92 19.78 12.80
CA GLU A 153 2.62 19.54 14.07
C GLU A 153 2.06 20.40 15.21
N GLU A 154 1.82 21.69 14.96
CA GLU A 154 1.18 22.59 15.93
C GLU A 154 -0.22 22.10 16.31
N LEU A 155 -1.06 21.79 15.33
CA LEU A 155 -2.43 21.33 15.55
C LEU A 155 -2.51 19.99 16.32
N LEU A 156 -1.58 19.07 16.08
CA LEU A 156 -1.52 17.79 16.78
C LEU A 156 -1.06 17.93 18.24
N ASN A 157 -0.21 18.91 18.55
CA ASN A 157 0.39 19.10 19.87
C ASN A 157 -0.28 20.18 20.73
N THR A 158 -1.21 20.96 20.17
CA THR A 158 -1.91 22.02 20.90
C THR A 158 -2.91 21.45 21.90
N ASP A 159 -2.72 21.80 23.17
CA ASP A 159 -3.66 21.45 24.24
C ASP A 159 -4.84 22.44 24.26
N CYS A 160 -6.00 21.97 23.80
CA CYS A 160 -7.22 22.77 23.71
C CYS A 160 -7.94 22.97 25.04
N ASN A 161 -7.43 22.42 26.16
CA ASN A 161 -7.96 22.70 27.50
C ASN A 161 -7.55 24.07 28.04
N ILE A 162 -6.58 24.72 27.39
CA ILE A 162 -6.06 26.04 27.76
C ILE A 162 -6.65 27.10 26.83
N ASP A 163 -7.40 28.06 27.37
CA ASP A 163 -8.18 29.04 26.59
C ASP A 163 -7.38 29.78 25.51
N HIS A 164 -6.18 30.29 25.83
CA HIS A 164 -5.35 31.00 24.85
C HIS A 164 -4.84 30.08 23.74
N LYS A 165 -4.55 28.81 24.06
CA LYS A 165 -4.17 27.79 23.07
C LYS A 165 -5.35 27.36 22.20
N LYS A 166 -6.55 27.28 22.77
CA LYS A 166 -7.78 27.03 22.01
C LYS A 166 -8.08 28.15 21.01
N LYS A 167 -7.93 29.41 21.40
CA LYS A 167 -8.04 30.56 20.48
C LYS A 167 -6.99 30.50 19.37
N TYR A 168 -5.75 30.18 19.73
CA TYR A 168 -4.66 29.99 18.76
C TYR A 168 -4.98 28.87 17.75
N TYR A 169 -5.45 27.71 18.22
CA TYR A 169 -5.91 26.62 17.38
C TYR A 169 -7.00 27.07 16.40
N GLN A 170 -8.04 27.76 16.89
CA GLN A 170 -9.13 28.26 16.05
C GLN A 170 -8.62 29.26 15.01
N GLN A 171 -7.65 30.12 15.37
CA GLN A 171 -7.07 31.07 14.44
C GLN A 171 -6.31 30.36 13.31
N ILE A 172 -5.60 29.25 13.59
CA ILE A 172 -4.95 28.44 12.55
C ILE A 172 -6.00 27.92 11.57
N ILE A 173 -7.09 27.32 12.08
CA ILE A 173 -8.17 26.76 11.24
C ILE A 173 -8.80 27.85 10.37
N ASN A 174 -9.13 29.01 10.96
CA ASN A 174 -9.68 30.14 10.21
C ASN A 174 -8.71 30.63 9.13
N THR A 175 -7.41 30.74 9.45
CA THR A 175 -6.40 31.19 8.49
C THR A 175 -6.27 30.21 7.30
N ILE A 176 -6.38 28.90 7.52
CA ILE A 176 -6.38 27.90 6.43
C ILE A 176 -7.56 28.14 5.47
N ILE A 177 -8.73 28.49 6.01
CA ILE A 177 -9.94 28.77 5.23
C ILE A 177 -9.81 30.10 4.51
N ASP A 178 -9.43 31.17 5.22
CA ASP A 178 -9.29 32.53 4.67
C ASP A 178 -8.22 32.62 3.56
N THR A 179 -7.25 31.69 3.56
CA THR A 179 -6.20 31.60 2.53
C THR A 179 -6.56 30.63 1.39
N ASP A 180 -7.76 30.05 1.40
CA ASP A 180 -8.26 29.09 0.41
C ASP A 180 -7.36 27.85 0.26
N ARG A 181 -6.84 27.34 1.38
CA ARG A 181 -5.95 26.17 1.45
C ARG A 181 -6.60 24.93 2.07
N SER A 182 -7.90 24.99 2.36
CA SER A 182 -8.65 23.92 3.02
C SER A 182 -8.60 22.60 2.24
N LYS A 183 -8.73 22.63 0.92
CA LYS A 183 -8.74 21.43 0.07
C LYS A 183 -7.42 20.67 0.16
N GLU A 184 -6.30 21.38 -0.02
CA GLU A 184 -4.96 20.80 0.04
C GLU A 184 -4.65 20.32 1.45
N PHE A 185 -5.06 21.07 2.47
CA PHE A 185 -4.84 20.70 3.86
C PHE A 185 -5.59 19.43 4.25
N ILE A 186 -6.89 19.33 3.94
CA ILE A 186 -7.70 18.12 4.18
C ILE A 186 -7.12 16.92 3.45
N THR A 187 -6.69 17.10 2.20
CA THR A 187 -6.04 16.03 1.43
C THR A 187 -4.75 15.55 2.10
N ALA A 188 -3.91 16.49 2.53
CA ALA A 188 -2.63 16.19 3.13
C ALA A 188 -2.78 15.45 4.48
N ILE A 189 -3.73 15.87 5.32
CA ILE A 189 -3.99 15.23 6.61
C ILE A 189 -4.72 13.89 6.45
N SER A 190 -5.62 13.72 5.47
CA SER A 190 -6.20 12.41 5.12
C SER A 190 -5.11 11.41 4.76
N LYS A 191 -4.16 11.78 3.90
CA LYS A 191 -3.03 10.92 3.50
C LYS A 191 -2.11 10.61 4.69
N LEU A 192 -1.90 11.57 5.59
CA LEU A 192 -1.17 11.33 6.84
C LEU A 192 -1.91 10.31 7.72
N ILE A 193 -3.23 10.41 7.87
CA ILE A 193 -4.03 9.43 8.63
C ILE A 193 -3.90 8.04 8.01
N GLN A 194 -4.05 7.89 6.69
CA GLN A 194 -3.86 6.62 5.99
C GLN A 194 -2.50 5.98 6.34
N ARG A 195 -1.44 6.79 6.30
CA ARG A 195 -0.07 6.36 6.64
C ARG A 195 0.12 6.01 8.12
N LEU A 196 -0.52 6.72 9.04
CA LEU A 196 -0.46 6.44 10.49
C LEU A 196 -1.31 5.23 10.89
N VAL A 197 -2.30 4.86 10.07
CA VAL A 197 -3.18 3.75 10.37
C VAL A 197 -2.47 2.42 10.19
N ILE A 198 -1.72 2.23 9.10
CA ILE A 198 -0.91 1.04 8.84
C ILE A 198 0.56 1.34 9.12
N ASP A 199 1.15 0.71 10.14
CA ASP A 199 2.57 0.91 10.47
C ASP A 199 3.50 0.15 9.54
N ARG A 200 3.13 -1.10 9.26
CA ARG A 200 3.90 -2.01 8.40
C ARG A 200 2.94 -2.86 7.57
N LEU A 201 3.24 -2.94 6.28
CA LEU A 201 2.51 -3.75 5.31
C LEU A 201 3.30 -5.03 5.02
N HIS A 202 2.62 -6.16 5.09
CA HIS A 202 3.15 -7.49 4.80
C HIS A 202 2.40 -8.06 3.61
N ILE A 203 3.08 -8.20 2.48
CA ILE A 203 2.51 -8.84 1.29
C ILE A 203 2.90 -10.31 1.28
N ILE A 204 1.90 -11.18 1.24
CA ILE A 204 2.05 -12.63 1.21
C ILE A 204 1.74 -13.11 -0.21
N GLY A 205 2.73 -12.89 -1.08
CA GLY A 205 2.82 -13.45 -2.42
C GLY A 205 1.73 -13.04 -3.41
N ASP A 206 1.94 -13.54 -4.62
CA ASP A 206 1.01 -13.50 -5.76
C ASP A 206 0.48 -12.09 -6.03
N ILE A 207 1.42 -11.14 -6.20
CA ILE A 207 1.13 -9.79 -6.66
C ILE A 207 0.66 -9.82 -8.11
N TYR A 208 1.32 -10.65 -8.91
CA TYR A 208 1.00 -10.86 -10.32
C TYR A 208 0.17 -12.14 -10.49
N ASP A 209 -0.96 -12.09 -11.18
CA ASP A 209 -1.61 -13.29 -11.78
C ASP A 209 -2.69 -12.87 -12.79
N ARG A 210 -3.95 -12.77 -12.35
CA ARG A 210 -5.17 -12.72 -13.20
C ARG A 210 -5.82 -11.34 -13.31
N GLY A 211 -5.34 -10.39 -12.54
CA GLY A 211 -5.87 -9.05 -12.47
C GLY A 211 -5.16 -8.13 -13.45
N PRO A 212 -5.80 -7.03 -13.84
CA PRO A 212 -5.41 -6.26 -15.01
C PRO A 212 -4.21 -5.35 -14.78
N ARG A 213 -3.93 -4.93 -13.53
CA ARG A 213 -3.01 -3.82 -13.24
C ARG A 213 -2.00 -4.11 -12.12
N PRO A 214 -1.16 -5.16 -12.26
CA PRO A 214 -0.10 -5.43 -11.29
C PRO A 214 0.97 -4.32 -11.24
N ASP A 215 1.12 -3.52 -12.29
CA ASP A 215 1.99 -2.34 -12.35
C ASP A 215 1.63 -1.31 -11.28
N ILE A 216 0.33 -0.97 -11.15
CA ILE A 216 -0.15 -0.02 -10.14
C ILE A 216 0.17 -0.54 -8.73
N ILE A 217 0.03 -1.85 -8.51
CA ILE A 217 0.33 -2.47 -7.21
C ILE A 217 1.81 -2.33 -6.90
N ILE A 218 2.69 -2.69 -7.84
CA ILE A 218 4.15 -2.57 -7.65
C ILE A 218 4.57 -1.12 -7.42
N ASP A 219 4.09 -0.17 -8.22
CA ASP A 219 4.38 1.26 -8.03
C ASP A 219 3.91 1.74 -6.64
N THR A 220 2.70 1.34 -6.24
CA THR A 220 2.16 1.66 -4.91
C THR A 220 3.02 1.06 -3.79
N LEU A 221 3.50 -0.18 -3.95
CA LEU A 221 4.36 -0.84 -2.96
C LEU A 221 5.75 -0.20 -2.89
N MET A 222 6.31 0.22 -4.03
CA MET A 222 7.61 0.91 -4.11
C MET A 222 7.60 2.27 -3.40
N ASP A 223 6.48 3.01 -3.51
CA ASP A 223 6.30 4.30 -2.86
C ASP A 223 5.78 4.18 -1.41
N TYR A 224 5.45 2.96 -0.96
CA TYR A 224 4.90 2.73 0.38
C TYR A 224 5.97 2.89 1.47
N HIS A 225 5.56 3.39 2.64
CA HIS A 225 6.51 3.82 3.67
C HIS A 225 7.22 2.69 4.43
N SER A 226 6.62 1.50 4.48
CA SER A 226 7.13 0.36 5.23
C SER A 226 6.43 -0.91 4.75
N VAL A 227 7.15 -1.69 3.94
CA VAL A 227 6.63 -2.92 3.34
C VAL A 227 7.67 -4.03 3.41
N ASP A 228 7.21 -5.26 3.64
CA ASP A 228 7.94 -6.47 3.29
C ASP A 228 7.07 -7.41 2.47
N ILE A 229 7.74 -8.23 1.68
CA ILE A 229 7.10 -9.12 0.72
C ILE A 229 7.68 -10.52 0.91
N GLN A 230 6.79 -11.48 1.12
CA GLN A 230 7.07 -12.89 0.93
C GLN A 230 6.67 -13.24 -0.50
N TRP A 231 7.64 -13.61 -1.34
CA TRP A 231 7.38 -13.89 -2.75
C TRP A 231 6.57 -15.18 -2.93
N GLY A 232 5.50 -15.07 -3.72
CA GLY A 232 4.68 -16.19 -4.17
C GLY A 232 5.27 -16.88 -5.39
N ASN A 233 4.68 -18.01 -5.78
CA ASN A 233 5.11 -18.75 -6.96
C ASN A 233 4.88 -17.95 -8.26
N HIS A 234 3.82 -17.15 -8.32
CA HIS A 234 3.58 -16.30 -9.49
C HIS A 234 4.58 -15.15 -9.55
N ASP A 235 4.96 -14.56 -8.42
CA ASP A 235 5.98 -13.50 -8.42
C ASP A 235 7.34 -14.03 -8.92
N ILE A 236 7.76 -15.20 -8.43
CA ILE A 236 9.00 -15.85 -8.89
C ILE A 236 8.95 -16.17 -10.39
N LEU A 237 7.78 -16.59 -10.89
CA LEU A 237 7.58 -16.81 -12.32
C LEU A 237 7.83 -15.52 -13.12
N TRP A 238 7.23 -14.40 -12.71
CA TRP A 238 7.38 -13.11 -13.39
C TRP A 238 8.80 -12.55 -13.26
N MET A 239 9.47 -12.73 -12.11
CA MET A 239 10.89 -12.41 -11.94
C MET A 239 11.79 -13.23 -12.86
N GLY A 240 11.53 -14.54 -12.97
CA GLY A 240 12.26 -15.42 -13.88
C GLY A 240 12.06 -15.01 -15.34
N ALA A 241 10.85 -14.58 -15.69
CA ALA A 241 10.54 -14.05 -17.02
C ALA A 241 11.33 -12.76 -17.30
N ALA A 242 11.32 -11.82 -16.35
CA ALA A 242 12.08 -10.57 -16.43
C ALA A 242 13.60 -10.80 -16.50
N ALA A 243 14.10 -11.85 -15.85
CA ALA A 243 15.51 -12.25 -15.92
C ALA A 243 15.89 -12.98 -17.22
N GLY A 244 14.96 -13.15 -18.17
CA GLY A 244 15.21 -13.76 -19.48
C GLY A 244 15.09 -15.28 -19.52
N GLN A 245 14.54 -15.91 -18.49
CA GLN A 245 14.35 -17.36 -18.45
C GLN A 245 13.20 -17.75 -19.39
N LYS A 246 13.52 -18.50 -20.46
CA LYS A 246 12.58 -18.79 -21.56
C LYS A 246 11.32 -19.56 -21.15
N VAL A 247 11.42 -20.48 -20.19
CA VAL A 247 10.27 -21.25 -19.67
C VAL A 247 9.34 -20.37 -18.86
N CYS A 248 9.87 -19.50 -18.02
CA CYS A 248 9.14 -18.51 -17.25
C CYS A 248 8.46 -17.51 -18.18
N ILE A 249 9.14 -17.02 -19.22
CA ILE A 249 8.52 -16.16 -20.25
C ILE A 249 7.35 -16.89 -20.91
N ALA A 250 7.56 -18.13 -21.38
CA ALA A 250 6.51 -18.89 -22.04
C ALA A 250 5.33 -19.18 -21.10
N ASN A 251 5.60 -19.48 -19.82
CA ASN A 251 4.58 -19.76 -18.82
C ASN A 251 3.81 -18.49 -18.40
N ALA A 252 4.49 -17.35 -18.24
CA ALA A 252 3.84 -16.06 -18.00
C ALA A 252 2.90 -15.70 -19.16
N LEU A 253 3.38 -15.76 -20.41
CA LEU A 253 2.56 -15.54 -21.60
C LEU A 253 1.39 -16.52 -21.70
N ARG A 254 1.60 -17.80 -21.35
CA ARG A 254 0.52 -18.79 -21.34
C ARG A 254 -0.55 -18.43 -20.31
N ILE A 255 -0.16 -18.06 -19.09
CA ILE A 255 -1.09 -17.68 -18.03
C ILE A 255 -1.85 -16.40 -18.44
N SER A 256 -1.16 -15.38 -18.94
CA SER A 256 -1.79 -14.17 -19.49
C SER A 256 -2.80 -14.51 -20.59
N ALA A 257 -2.45 -15.37 -21.56
CA ALA A 257 -3.39 -15.79 -22.61
C ALA A 257 -4.57 -16.60 -22.03
N ARG A 258 -4.33 -17.44 -21.03
CA ARG A 258 -5.36 -18.26 -20.38
C ARG A 258 -6.41 -17.42 -19.66
N TYR A 259 -6.04 -16.26 -19.12
CA TYR A 259 -6.95 -15.36 -18.40
C TYR A 259 -7.32 -14.11 -19.20
N ALA A 260 -7.00 -14.09 -20.50
CA ALA A 260 -7.23 -12.95 -21.39
C ALA A 260 -6.59 -11.62 -20.93
N ASN A 261 -5.43 -11.69 -20.27
CA ASN A 261 -4.67 -10.54 -19.78
C ASN A 261 -3.36 -10.33 -20.56
N LEU A 262 -3.41 -10.47 -21.89
CA LEU A 262 -2.24 -10.22 -22.74
C LEU A 262 -1.88 -8.73 -22.79
N ASP A 263 -2.84 -7.85 -22.51
CA ASP A 263 -2.68 -6.40 -22.44
C ASP A 263 -1.62 -6.00 -21.39
N ILE A 264 -1.45 -6.79 -20.32
CA ILE A 264 -0.36 -6.58 -19.36
C ILE A 264 1.00 -6.61 -20.06
N VAL A 265 1.17 -7.55 -20.99
CA VAL A 265 2.44 -7.72 -21.70
C VAL A 265 2.58 -6.67 -22.79
N GLU A 266 1.52 -6.42 -23.56
CA GLU A 266 1.56 -5.51 -24.71
C GLU A 266 1.48 -4.04 -24.30
N ASP A 267 0.45 -3.63 -23.57
CA ASP A 267 0.17 -2.22 -23.28
C ASP A 267 0.95 -1.70 -22.07
N ILE A 268 1.08 -2.50 -21.02
CA ILE A 268 1.73 -2.06 -19.77
C ILE A 268 3.25 -2.20 -19.88
N TYR A 269 3.74 -3.37 -20.30
CA TYR A 269 5.18 -3.60 -20.44
C TYR A 269 5.75 -3.24 -21.83
N GLY A 270 4.91 -2.92 -22.82
CA GLY A 270 5.37 -2.51 -24.15
C GLY A 270 5.99 -3.65 -24.97
N ILE A 271 5.68 -4.91 -24.64
CA ILE A 271 6.27 -6.08 -25.30
C ILE A 271 5.37 -6.50 -26.47
N ASN A 272 5.89 -6.39 -27.68
CA ASN A 272 5.16 -6.71 -28.89
C ASN A 272 4.78 -8.21 -28.97
N ILE A 273 3.48 -8.51 -28.90
CA ILE A 273 2.92 -9.87 -29.00
C ILE A 273 2.55 -10.28 -30.44
N LEU A 274 2.63 -9.36 -31.40
CA LEU A 274 2.30 -9.61 -32.82
C LEU A 274 3.06 -10.81 -33.43
N PRO A 275 4.35 -11.07 -33.12
CA PRO A 275 5.04 -12.25 -33.60
C PRO A 275 4.37 -13.55 -33.15
N LEU A 276 3.90 -13.61 -31.90
CA LEU A 276 3.18 -14.77 -31.36
C LEU A 276 1.80 -14.90 -32.00
N ALA A 277 1.07 -13.80 -32.16
CA ALA A 277 -0.23 -13.77 -32.82
C ALA A 277 -0.13 -14.28 -34.27
N THR A 278 0.83 -13.78 -35.04
CA THR A 278 1.07 -14.16 -36.43
C THR A 278 1.46 -15.63 -36.55
N PHE A 279 2.36 -16.10 -35.66
CA PHE A 279 2.73 -17.51 -35.60
C PHE A 279 1.52 -18.40 -35.30
N ALA A 280 0.72 -18.04 -34.29
CA ALA A 280 -0.46 -18.79 -33.89
C ALA A 280 -1.52 -18.86 -35.00
N LEU A 281 -1.79 -17.73 -35.67
CA LEU A 281 -2.72 -17.68 -36.80
C LEU A 281 -2.26 -18.56 -37.96
N ASN A 282 -0.97 -18.57 -38.29
CA ASN A 282 -0.45 -19.37 -39.40
C ASN A 282 -0.46 -20.88 -39.11
N ILE A 283 -0.07 -21.28 -37.90
CA ILE A 283 0.07 -22.70 -37.53
C ILE A 283 -1.28 -23.33 -37.18
N TYR A 284 -2.17 -22.58 -36.52
CA TYR A 284 -3.47 -23.06 -36.04
C TYR A 284 -4.64 -22.43 -36.79
N LYS A 285 -4.45 -22.04 -38.06
CA LYS A 285 -5.49 -21.39 -38.89
C LYS A 285 -6.81 -22.15 -38.91
N ASP A 286 -6.74 -23.47 -39.12
CA ASP A 286 -7.88 -24.37 -39.33
C ASP A 286 -8.34 -25.04 -38.02
N ASP A 287 -7.74 -24.68 -36.87
CA ASP A 287 -8.01 -25.29 -35.58
C ASP A 287 -8.89 -24.35 -34.73
N PRO A 288 -10.07 -24.81 -34.25
CA PRO A 288 -10.95 -24.00 -33.43
C PRO A 288 -10.39 -23.72 -32.03
N CYS A 289 -9.38 -24.48 -31.58
CA CYS A 289 -8.67 -24.30 -30.30
C CYS A 289 -9.60 -24.29 -29.08
N GLU A 290 -10.70 -25.04 -29.09
CA GLU A 290 -11.76 -25.02 -28.07
C GLU A 290 -11.23 -25.31 -26.65
N ALA A 291 -10.27 -26.23 -26.51
CA ALA A 291 -9.64 -26.56 -25.23
C ALA A 291 -8.76 -25.44 -24.66
N PHE A 292 -8.44 -24.42 -25.45
CA PHE A 292 -7.58 -23.29 -25.11
C PHE A 292 -8.34 -21.97 -25.04
N LEU A 293 -9.68 -22.01 -25.04
CA LEU A 293 -10.48 -20.81 -24.82
C LEU A 293 -10.08 -20.17 -23.47
N PRO A 294 -9.88 -18.84 -23.43
CA PRO A 294 -9.53 -18.14 -22.21
C PRO A 294 -10.65 -18.24 -21.17
N LYS A 295 -10.25 -18.25 -19.89
CA LYS A 295 -11.14 -18.13 -18.74
C LYS A 295 -11.50 -16.67 -18.55
N ILE A 296 -12.52 -16.24 -19.26
CA ILE A 296 -13.03 -14.88 -19.23
C ILE A 296 -14.03 -14.72 -18.06
N SER A 297 -13.87 -13.66 -17.27
CA SER A 297 -14.92 -13.13 -16.38
C SER A 297 -15.93 -12.34 -17.23
N GLU A 298 -17.23 -12.46 -16.93
CA GLU A 298 -18.34 -11.91 -17.76
C GLU A 298 -18.04 -10.53 -18.38
N GLY A 299 -17.99 -10.47 -19.72
CA GLY A 299 -17.70 -9.26 -20.50
C GLY A 299 -17.95 -9.44 -22.00
N GLU A 300 -18.11 -8.33 -22.73
CA GLU A 300 -18.38 -8.31 -24.18
C GLU A 300 -17.09 -8.48 -24.99
N TYR A 301 -16.53 -9.69 -25.03
CA TYR A 301 -15.39 -9.98 -25.91
C TYR A 301 -15.87 -10.31 -27.33
N ASN A 302 -15.20 -9.74 -28.33
CA ASN A 302 -15.47 -10.07 -29.71
C ASN A 302 -15.06 -11.53 -29.98
N LYS A 303 -15.92 -12.31 -30.65
CA LYS A 303 -15.63 -13.72 -30.99
C LYS A 303 -14.30 -13.89 -31.73
N SER A 304 -13.91 -12.90 -32.52
CA SER A 304 -12.63 -12.92 -33.27
C SER A 304 -11.41 -12.78 -32.35
N GLU A 305 -11.48 -11.93 -31.33
CA GLU A 305 -10.43 -11.76 -30.31
C GLU A 305 -10.28 -13.02 -29.47
N ILE A 306 -11.39 -13.61 -29.00
CA ILE A 306 -11.38 -14.86 -28.25
C ILE A 306 -10.71 -15.97 -29.07
N SER A 307 -11.03 -16.06 -30.37
CA SER A 307 -10.40 -17.05 -31.25
C SER A 307 -8.90 -16.83 -31.41
N LEU A 308 -8.47 -15.56 -31.54
CA LEU A 308 -7.05 -15.22 -31.62
C LEU A 308 -6.31 -15.58 -30.32
N ILE A 309 -6.85 -15.19 -29.17
CA ILE A 309 -6.30 -15.51 -27.85
C ILE A 309 -6.21 -17.02 -27.66
N ALA A 310 -7.24 -17.78 -28.06
CA ALA A 310 -7.23 -19.24 -27.95
C ALA A 310 -6.13 -19.88 -28.79
N LYS A 311 -5.91 -19.40 -30.03
CA LYS A 311 -4.81 -19.84 -30.89
C LYS A 311 -3.46 -19.49 -30.29
N MET A 312 -3.30 -18.28 -29.75
CA MET A 312 -2.06 -17.85 -29.06
C MET A 312 -1.80 -18.69 -27.81
N HIS A 313 -2.82 -18.93 -27.00
CA HIS A 313 -2.76 -19.77 -25.81
C HIS A 313 -2.33 -21.20 -26.15
N LYS A 314 -2.87 -21.78 -27.23
CA LYS A 314 -2.42 -23.08 -27.74
C LYS A 314 -0.96 -23.04 -28.18
N ALA A 315 -0.59 -22.07 -29.01
CA ALA A 315 0.76 -21.94 -29.53
C ALA A 315 1.81 -21.83 -28.41
N ILE A 316 1.59 -20.94 -27.44
CA ILE A 316 2.52 -20.74 -26.34
C ILE A 316 2.56 -21.93 -25.38
N SER A 317 1.44 -22.64 -25.19
CA SER A 317 1.41 -23.88 -24.39
C SER A 317 2.32 -24.95 -24.99
N ILE A 318 2.27 -25.16 -26.31
CA ILE A 318 3.14 -26.12 -26.99
C ILE A 318 4.61 -25.70 -26.91
N ILE A 319 4.90 -24.40 -27.02
CA ILE A 319 6.27 -23.87 -26.84
C ILE A 319 6.76 -24.12 -25.41
N GLN A 320 5.94 -23.79 -24.41
CA GLN A 320 6.26 -24.02 -23.00
C GLN A 320 6.58 -25.49 -22.74
N PHE A 321 5.73 -26.43 -23.17
CA PHE A 321 5.95 -27.86 -22.94
C PHE A 321 7.26 -28.37 -23.54
N LYS A 322 7.64 -27.87 -24.73
CA LYS A 322 8.92 -28.21 -25.35
C LYS A 322 10.11 -27.68 -24.54
N LEU A 323 10.01 -26.46 -24.02
CA LEU A 323 11.08 -25.87 -23.21
C LEU A 323 11.17 -26.53 -21.81
N GLU A 324 10.04 -26.88 -21.20
CA GLU A 324 9.99 -27.61 -19.93
C GLU A 324 10.58 -29.02 -20.07
N HIS A 325 10.26 -29.72 -21.16
CA HIS A 325 10.83 -31.04 -21.45
C HIS A 325 12.37 -31.01 -21.44
N GLU A 326 12.96 -30.00 -22.08
CA GLU A 326 14.42 -29.82 -22.10
C GLU A 326 15.01 -29.63 -20.70
N ILE A 327 14.31 -28.92 -19.81
CA ILE A 327 14.76 -28.74 -18.42
C ILE A 327 14.64 -30.03 -17.63
N ILE A 328 13.47 -30.68 -17.68
CA ILE A 328 13.19 -31.94 -16.96
C ILE A 328 14.20 -33.02 -17.39
N LYS A 329 14.52 -33.09 -18.69
CA LYS A 329 15.52 -34.04 -19.19
C LYS A 329 16.94 -33.76 -18.64
N ARG A 330 17.29 -32.49 -18.42
CA ARG A 330 18.60 -32.09 -17.86
C ARG A 330 18.66 -32.20 -16.34
N ARG A 331 17.51 -32.08 -15.66
CA ARG A 331 17.36 -32.16 -14.20
C ARG A 331 16.13 -33.03 -13.88
N PRO A 332 16.30 -34.37 -13.88
CA PRO A 332 15.21 -35.32 -13.69
C PRO A 332 14.84 -35.58 -12.22
N GLU A 333 15.67 -35.09 -11.29
CA GLU A 333 15.40 -34.98 -9.85
C GLU A 333 14.30 -33.95 -9.57
#